data_AF-K3W652-F1
#
_entry.id   AF-K3W652-F1
#
_cell.length_a   1.000
_cell.length_b   1.000
_cell.length_c   1.000
_cell.angle_alpha   90.00
_cell.angle_beta   90.00
_cell.angle_gamma   90.00
#
_symmetry.space_group_name_H-M   'P 1'
#
loop_
_entity.id
_entity.type
_entity.pdbx_description
1 polymer ?
#
loop_
_entity_poly.entity_id
_entity_poly.type
_entity_poly.pdbx_seq_one_letter_code
_entity_poly.pdbx_strand_id
1 'polypeptide(L)'
;MDDATQLNDFLEVLANYAPTVPEEVVEYYLQQSGFNTSDPRLVRMVALAAHKFLLDVSHDALQYQRIRAQSSSSSASSAATATGASATSAAALMAANGGANSASNRVVLTMEDLAASLKEYGVSICKPEYVSDVAHES
;
A
#
# COMPACT_ATOMS: atom_id res chain seq x y z
N MET A 1 -8.75 -11.75 -32.27
CA MET A 1 -9.82 -10.74 -32.48
C MET A 1 -10.59 -10.46 -31.20
N ASP A 2 -10.28 -11.20 -30.13
CA ASP A 2 -10.99 -11.17 -28.85
C ASP A 2 -10.56 -10.00 -27.95
N ASP A 3 -9.35 -9.45 -28.11
CA ASP A 3 -8.88 -8.32 -27.30
C ASP A 3 -9.65 -7.03 -27.60
N ALA A 4 -10.01 -6.80 -28.88
CA ALA A 4 -10.76 -5.62 -29.29
C ALA A 4 -12.23 -5.67 -28.84
N THR A 5 -12.81 -6.87 -28.72
CA THR A 5 -14.17 -7.04 -28.18
C THR A 5 -14.18 -6.87 -26.67
N GLN A 6 -13.18 -7.43 -25.97
CA GLN A 6 -12.99 -7.23 -24.53
C GLN A 6 -12.75 -5.76 -24.15
N LEU A 7 -11.97 -5.03 -24.95
CA LEU A 7 -11.75 -3.60 -24.73
C LEU A 7 -13.04 -2.79 -24.90
N ASN A 8 -13.85 -3.10 -25.91
CA ASN A 8 -15.13 -2.41 -26.09
C ASN A 8 -16.09 -2.67 -24.93
N ASP A 9 -16.19 -3.92 -24.47
CA ASP A 9 -16.97 -4.29 -23.29
C ASP A 9 -16.49 -3.54 -22.04
N PHE A 10 -15.17 -3.47 -21.85
CA PHE A 10 -14.56 -2.69 -20.76
C PHE A 10 -14.88 -1.18 -20.84
N LEU A 11 -14.80 -0.58 -22.03
CA LEU A 11 -15.14 0.83 -22.25
C LEU A 11 -16.63 1.10 -22.04
N GLU A 12 -17.49 0.13 -22.33
CA GLU A 12 -18.93 0.21 -22.07
C GLU A 12 -19.23 0.19 -20.56
N VAL A 13 -18.52 -0.66 -19.80
CA VAL A 13 -18.58 -0.66 -18.34
C VAL A 13 -18.06 0.67 -17.76
N LEU A 14 -16.97 1.22 -18.30
CA LEU A 14 -16.43 2.51 -17.88
C LEU A 14 -17.39 3.69 -18.10
N ALA A 15 -18.29 3.60 -19.08
CA ALA A 15 -19.31 4.63 -19.31
C ALA A 15 -20.31 4.77 -18.14
N ASN A 16 -20.41 3.75 -17.27
CA ASN A 16 -21.31 3.76 -16.12
C ASN A 16 -20.56 3.76 -14.77
N TYR A 17 -19.23 3.69 -14.77
CA TYR A 17 -18.43 3.70 -13.55
C TYR A 17 -18.07 5.14 -13.13
N ALA A 18 -18.29 5.46 -11.85
CA ALA A 18 -17.86 6.70 -11.24
C ALA A 18 -16.52 6.46 -10.50
N PRO A 19 -15.37 6.96 -11.03
CA PRO A 19 -14.08 6.77 -10.38
C PRO A 19 -13.98 7.54 -9.05
N THR A 20 -13.10 7.08 -8.16
CA THR A 20 -12.82 7.75 -6.88
C THR A 20 -12.09 9.08 -7.05
N VAL A 21 -11.34 9.22 -8.14
CA VAL A 21 -10.71 10.48 -8.55
C VAL A 21 -11.70 11.24 -9.43
N PRO A 22 -12.03 12.50 -9.12
CA PRO A 22 -12.92 13.32 -9.94
C PRO A 22 -12.40 13.50 -11.37
N GLU A 23 -13.32 13.53 -12.34
CA GLU A 23 -12.99 13.62 -13.77
C GLU A 23 -12.28 14.94 -14.11
N GLU A 24 -12.63 16.03 -13.43
CA GLU A 24 -12.07 17.37 -13.66
C GLU A 24 -10.56 17.42 -13.35
N VAL A 25 -10.12 16.68 -12.33
CA VAL A 25 -8.71 16.59 -11.96
C VAL A 25 -7.93 15.88 -13.06
N VAL A 26 -8.49 14.81 -13.60
CA VAL A 26 -7.87 14.03 -14.67
C VAL A 26 -7.81 14.85 -15.95
N GLU A 27 -8.88 15.57 -16.28
CA GLU A 27 -8.90 16.48 -17.43
C GLU A 27 -7.86 17.59 -17.32
N TYR A 28 -7.70 18.20 -16.14
CA TYR A 28 -6.67 19.21 -15.91
C TYR A 28 -5.25 18.65 -16.17
N TYR A 29 -4.93 17.45 -15.65
CA TYR A 29 -3.62 16.84 -15.88
C TYR A 29 -3.42 16.40 -17.34
N LEU A 30 -4.47 15.95 -18.02
CA LEU A 30 -4.42 15.61 -19.45
C LEU A 30 -4.14 16.88 -20.28
N GLN A 31 -4.83 17.99 -20.00
CA GLN A 31 -4.58 19.28 -20.64
C GLN A 31 -3.16 19.79 -20.38
N GLN A 32 -2.66 19.64 -19.15
CA GLN A 32 -1.28 19.98 -18.80
C GLN A 32 -0.25 19.17 -19.58
N SER A 33 -0.56 17.91 -19.89
CA SER A 33 0.28 17.05 -20.76
C SER A 33 0.11 17.33 -22.27
N GLY A 34 -0.79 18.24 -22.65
CA GLY A 34 -1.09 18.58 -24.05
C GLY A 34 -2.08 17.63 -24.73
N PHE A 35 -2.78 16.78 -23.97
CA PHE A 35 -3.77 15.84 -24.48
C PHE A 35 -5.18 16.28 -24.11
N ASN A 36 -6.01 16.57 -25.11
CA ASN A 36 -7.42 16.90 -24.92
C ASN A 36 -8.29 15.80 -25.54
N THR A 37 -9.31 15.34 -24.83
CA THR A 37 -10.22 14.30 -25.27
C THR A 37 -11.63 14.61 -24.81
N SER A 38 -12.58 14.54 -25.75
CA SER A 38 -13.99 14.79 -25.50
C SER A 38 -14.77 13.54 -25.08
N ASP A 39 -14.15 12.36 -25.08
CA ASP A 39 -14.78 11.11 -24.66
C ASP A 39 -14.58 10.89 -23.14
N PRO A 40 -15.66 10.93 -22.33
CA PRO A 40 -15.55 10.70 -20.88
C PRO A 40 -15.07 9.28 -20.53
N ARG A 41 -15.21 8.30 -21.44
CA ARG A 41 -14.73 6.93 -21.22
C ARG A 41 -13.21 6.88 -21.09
N LEU A 42 -12.50 7.67 -21.90
CA LEU A 42 -11.05 7.75 -21.88
C LEU A 42 -10.55 8.45 -20.60
N VAL A 43 -11.23 9.52 -20.17
CA VAL A 43 -10.93 10.21 -18.90
C VAL A 43 -11.07 9.24 -17.73
N ARG A 44 -12.17 8.47 -17.69
CA ARG A 44 -12.41 7.46 -16.65
C ARG A 44 -11.43 6.28 -16.71
N MET A 45 -11.03 5.86 -17.91
CA MET A 45 -10.00 4.84 -18.08
C MET A 45 -8.69 5.27 -17.44
N VAL A 46 -8.23 6.49 -17.71
CA VAL A 46 -7.01 7.05 -17.12
C VAL A 46 -7.16 7.18 -15.61
N ALA A 47 -8.31 7.65 -15.13
CA ALA A 47 -8.61 7.72 -13.70
C ALA A 47 -8.50 6.35 -13.01
N LEU A 48 -9.06 5.30 -13.62
CA LEU A 48 -9.03 3.94 -13.10
C LEU A 48 -7.62 3.36 -13.15
N ALA A 49 -6.86 3.61 -14.22
CA ALA A 49 -5.46 3.20 -14.33
C ALA A 49 -4.61 3.83 -13.21
N ALA A 50 -4.77 5.13 -12.95
CA ALA A 50 -4.09 5.82 -11.86
C ALA A 50 -4.49 5.26 -10.49
N HIS A 51 -5.79 5.00 -10.29
CA HIS A 51 -6.29 4.40 -9.05
C HIS A 51 -5.74 2.99 -8.84
N LYS A 52 -5.72 2.15 -9.89
CA LYS A 52 -5.11 0.81 -9.84
C LYS A 52 -3.63 0.90 -9.48
N PHE A 53 -2.87 1.79 -10.13
CA PHE A 53 -1.46 1.96 -9.83
C PHE A 53 -1.22 2.33 -8.36
N LEU A 54 -2.01 3.25 -7.82
CA LEU A 54 -1.90 3.64 -6.41
C LEU A 54 -2.24 2.49 -5.45
N LEU A 55 -3.20 1.63 -5.82
CA LEU A 55 -3.54 0.42 -5.07
C LEU A 55 -2.41 -0.61 -5.11
N ASP A 56 -1.80 -0.82 -6.27
CA ASP A 56 -0.68 -1.77 -6.44
C ASP A 56 0.50 -1.34 -5.54
N VAL A 57 0.91 -0.06 -5.59
CA VAL A 57 1.97 0.48 -4.72
C VAL A 57 1.61 0.38 -3.23
N SER A 58 0.38 0.73 -2.87
CA SER A 58 -0.06 0.67 -1.46
C SER A 58 -0.08 -0.77 -0.93
N HIS A 59 -0.50 -1.71 -1.77
CA HIS A 59 -0.54 -3.12 -1.45
C HIS A 59 0.87 -3.69 -1.24
N ASP A 60 1.81 -3.34 -2.12
CA ASP A 60 3.20 -3.76 -2.00
C ASP A 60 3.85 -3.18 -0.74
N ALA A 61 3.67 -1.88 -0.46
CA ALA A 61 4.17 -1.26 0.77
C ALA A 61 3.60 -1.92 2.03
N LEU A 62 2.33 -2.35 1.99
CA LEU A 62 1.71 -3.10 3.07
C LEU A 62 2.38 -4.47 3.27
N GLN A 63 2.76 -5.16 2.19
CA GLN A 63 3.52 -6.42 2.27
C GLN A 63 4.89 -6.22 2.92
N TYR A 64 5.65 -5.19 2.51
CA TYR A 64 6.93 -4.84 3.15
C TYR A 64 6.76 -4.60 4.65
N GLN A 65 5.73 -3.84 5.02
CA GLN A 65 5.43 -3.58 6.42
C GLN A 65 5.03 -4.85 7.19
N ARG A 66 4.24 -5.76 6.58
CA ARG A 66 3.85 -7.03 7.19
C ARG A 66 5.04 -7.95 7.42
N ILE A 67 5.94 -8.08 6.44
CA ILE A 67 7.14 -8.93 6.59
C ILE A 67 8.03 -8.39 7.73
N ARG A 68 8.23 -7.08 7.78
CA ARG A 68 8.97 -6.43 8.88
C ARG A 68 8.27 -6.59 10.23
N ALA A 69 6.97 -6.34 10.29
CA ALA A 69 6.18 -6.46 11.51
C ALA A 69 6.09 -7.92 12.01
N GLN A 70 5.98 -8.89 11.09
CA GLN A 70 5.98 -10.32 11.43
C GLN A 70 7.33 -10.73 12.04
N SER A 71 8.45 -10.24 11.50
CA SER A 71 9.79 -10.39 12.09
C SER A 71 9.90 -9.74 13.49
N SER A 72 9.23 -8.61 13.72
CA SER A 72 9.15 -7.99 15.06
C SER A 72 8.20 -8.72 16.03
N SER A 73 7.22 -9.48 15.51
CA SER A 73 6.27 -10.25 16.32
C SER A 73 6.77 -11.65 16.68
N SER A 74 7.65 -12.25 15.87
CA SER A 74 8.29 -13.54 16.14
C SER A 74 9.42 -13.45 17.17
N SER A 75 9.92 -12.24 17.45
CA SER A 75 10.87 -11.97 18.54
C SER A 75 10.19 -11.83 19.91
N ALA A 76 8.86 -11.60 19.96
CA ALA A 76 8.09 -11.62 21.21
C ALA A 76 7.68 -13.02 21.67
N SER A 77 7.60 -14.00 20.76
CA SER A 77 7.29 -15.40 21.07
C SER A 77 8.52 -16.28 21.36
N SER A 78 9.73 -15.75 21.19
CA SER A 78 10.99 -16.46 21.47
C SER A 78 11.67 -16.03 22.79
N ALA A 79 11.06 -15.12 23.56
CA ALA A 79 11.52 -14.73 24.90
C ALA A 79 10.86 -15.52 26.05
N ALA A 80 10.05 -16.54 25.75
CA ALA A 80 9.35 -17.36 26.74
C ALA A 80 9.60 -18.86 26.57
N THR A 81 10.85 -19.29 26.44
CA THR A 81 11.23 -20.72 26.57
C THR A 81 12.68 -20.88 27.07
N ALA A 82 12.94 -20.30 28.24
CA ALA A 82 14.12 -20.62 29.04
C ALA A 82 13.71 -21.15 30.43
N THR A 83 12.97 -22.26 30.49
CA THR A 83 12.89 -23.13 31.67
C THR A 83 12.45 -24.53 31.25
N GLY A 84 13.35 -25.50 31.29
CA GLY A 84 13.03 -26.89 31.03
C GLY A 84 12.21 -27.52 32.15
N ALA A 85 11.19 -28.30 31.79
CA ALA A 85 10.73 -29.48 32.53
C ALA A 85 9.67 -30.22 31.71
N SER A 86 9.84 -31.54 31.66
CA SER A 86 9.06 -32.49 30.86
C SER A 86 7.74 -32.89 31.53
N ALA A 87 6.76 -33.22 30.68
CA ALA A 87 5.59 -34.07 30.92
C ALA A 87 4.43 -33.50 31.77
N THR A 88 3.27 -33.28 31.14
CA THR A 88 2.10 -34.18 31.19
C THR A 88 0.84 -33.50 30.63
N SER A 89 0.13 -34.25 29.79
CA SER A 89 -1.32 -34.23 29.48
C SER A 89 -2.11 -32.90 29.49
N ALA A 90 -2.55 -32.53 28.28
CA ALA A 90 -3.94 -32.19 27.96
C ALA A 90 -4.70 -31.16 28.84
N ALA A 91 -3.98 -30.21 29.44
CA ALA A 91 -4.55 -29.06 30.16
C ALA A 91 -3.97 -27.71 29.70
N ALA A 92 -3.47 -27.63 28.45
CA ALA A 92 -2.90 -26.43 27.86
C ALA A 92 -3.82 -25.73 26.84
N LEU A 93 -5.14 -25.98 26.89
CA LEU A 93 -6.13 -25.27 26.06
C LEU A 93 -6.87 -24.13 26.83
N MET A 94 -6.45 -23.80 28.05
CA MET A 94 -7.17 -22.83 28.90
C MET A 94 -6.22 -21.82 29.58
N ALA A 95 -5.23 -21.32 28.83
CA ALA A 95 -4.43 -20.18 29.25
C ALA A 95 -4.49 -19.07 28.19
N ALA A 96 -5.54 -18.26 28.32
CA ALA A 96 -5.49 -16.81 28.26
C ALA A 96 -4.37 -16.18 27.39
N ASN A 97 -4.70 -15.79 26.16
CA ASN A 97 -4.33 -14.46 25.65
C ASN A 97 -5.15 -14.02 24.43
N GLY A 98 -6.48 -14.21 24.48
CA GLY A 98 -7.41 -13.67 23.49
C GLY A 98 -7.97 -12.34 23.96
N GLY A 99 -7.35 -11.22 23.57
CA GLY A 99 -7.95 -9.88 23.72
C GLY A 99 -7.12 -8.88 24.54
N ALA A 100 -5.99 -8.43 23.98
CA ALA A 100 -5.37 -7.15 24.38
C ALA A 100 -4.28 -6.65 23.40
N ASN A 101 -3.73 -7.49 22.51
CA ASN A 101 -2.59 -7.10 21.67
C ASN A 101 -2.86 -6.99 20.17
N SER A 102 -4.14 -7.04 19.74
CA SER A 102 -4.51 -6.76 18.34
C SER A 102 -4.80 -5.28 18.10
N ALA A 103 -5.09 -4.50 19.15
CA ALA A 103 -5.40 -3.08 19.04
C ALA A 103 -4.14 -2.18 18.93
N SER A 104 -2.99 -2.68 19.38
CA SER A 104 -1.69 -1.99 19.34
C SER A 104 -0.90 -2.27 18.06
N ASN A 105 -1.18 -3.37 17.34
CA ASN A 105 -0.53 -3.68 16.06
C ASN A 105 -1.26 -2.99 14.89
N ARG A 106 -1.36 -1.67 14.97
CA ARG A 106 -1.93 -0.85 13.90
C ARG A 106 -0.98 -0.89 12.71
N VAL A 107 -1.52 -1.18 11.53
CA VAL A 107 -0.75 -1.09 10.29
C VAL A 107 -0.46 0.38 10.00
N VAL A 108 0.82 0.76 9.91
CA VAL A 108 1.27 2.12 9.65
C VAL A 108 2.16 2.13 8.41
N LEU A 109 1.75 2.88 7.39
CA LEU A 109 2.56 3.11 6.20
C LEU A 109 3.80 3.94 6.57
N THR A 110 4.96 3.30 6.64
CA THR A 110 6.21 3.98 6.94
C THR A 110 6.95 4.39 5.67
N MET A 111 7.78 5.43 5.77
CA MET A 111 8.61 5.88 4.65
C MET A 111 9.60 4.80 4.19
N GLU A 112 10.01 3.90 5.07
CA GLU A 112 10.91 2.79 4.72
C GLU A 112 10.21 1.76 3.83
N ASP A 113 8.98 1.34 4.21
CA ASP A 113 8.20 0.38 3.44
C ASP A 113 7.78 0.94 2.07
N LEU A 114 7.41 2.22 2.05
CA LEU A 114 7.04 2.92 0.83
C LEU A 114 8.24 3.09 -0.11
N ALA A 115 9.42 3.46 0.43
CA ALA A 115 10.64 3.59 -0.37
C ALA A 115 11.11 2.23 -0.92
N ALA A 116 10.96 1.14 -0.16
CA ALA A 116 11.26 -0.21 -0.62
C ALA A 116 10.35 -0.64 -1.78
N SER A 117 9.04 -0.40 -1.65
CA SER A 117 8.07 -0.65 -2.73
C SER A 117 8.38 0.18 -3.97
N LEU A 118 8.56 1.49 -3.85
CA LEU A 118 8.80 2.38 -5.00
C LEU A 118 10.16 2.14 -5.68
N LYS A 119 11.15 1.63 -4.96
CA LYS A 119 12.44 1.23 -5.52
C LYS A 119 12.28 0.11 -6.56
N GLU A 120 11.30 -0.77 -6.39
CA GLU A 120 10.97 -1.83 -7.36
C GLU A 120 10.35 -1.26 -8.65
N TYR A 121 9.59 -0.17 -8.52
CA TYR A 121 9.08 0.62 -9.64
C TYR A 121 10.11 1.58 -10.26
N GLY A 122 11.37 1.56 -9.79
CA GLY A 122 12.46 2.40 -10.30
C GLY A 122 12.46 3.84 -9.75
N VAL A 123 11.63 4.15 -8.76
CA VAL A 123 11.56 5.47 -8.12
C VAL A 123 12.36 5.46 -6.81
N SER A 124 13.45 6.22 -6.75
CA SER A 124 14.29 6.34 -5.56
C SER A 124 13.87 7.52 -4.67
N ILE A 125 13.24 7.23 -3.53
CA ILE A 125 12.99 8.23 -2.49
C ILE A 125 14.23 8.28 -1.58
N CYS A 126 15.17 9.19 -1.87
CA CYS A 126 16.26 9.49 -0.95
C CYS A 126 15.72 10.33 0.20
N LYS A 127 15.61 9.72 1.38
CA LYS A 127 15.40 10.47 2.62
C LYS A 127 16.72 11.18 2.98
N PRO A 128 16.82 12.51 3.00
CA PRO A 128 17.93 13.15 3.68
C PRO A 128 17.80 12.83 5.18
N GLU A 129 18.84 12.25 5.77
CA GLU A 129 18.83 11.87 7.20
C GLU A 129 18.77 13.07 8.15
N TYR A 130 19.05 14.28 7.66
CA TYR A 130 19.00 15.51 8.44
C TYR A 130 18.77 16.71 7.51
N VAL A 131 17.78 17.56 7.80
CA VAL A 131 17.79 18.96 7.38
C VAL A 131 18.19 19.75 8.61
N SER A 132 19.48 20.00 8.79
CA SER A 132 19.87 21.13 9.62
C SER A 132 19.54 22.36 8.78
N ASP A 133 18.50 23.11 9.14
CA ASP A 133 18.45 24.51 8.75
C ASP A 133 19.80 25.09 9.17
N VAL A 134 20.63 25.41 8.17
CA VAL A 134 21.83 26.20 8.42
C VAL A 134 21.28 27.50 8.95
N ALA A 135 21.46 27.72 10.25
CA ALA A 135 21.18 28.98 10.90
C ALA A 135 21.78 30.10 10.05
N HIS A 136 20.94 30.82 9.32
CA HIS A 136 21.29 32.10 8.75
C HIS A 136 21.27 33.11 9.91
N GLU A 137 22.28 33.02 10.76
CA GLU A 137 22.66 34.10 11.66
C GLU A 137 23.75 34.89 10.94
N SER A 138 23.38 36.05 10.39
CA SER A 138 24.17 37.27 10.17
C SER A 138 23.37 38.28 9.35
#